data_AF-A0A363U741-F1
#
_entry.id   AF-A0A363U741-F1
#
_cell.length_a   1.000
_cell.length_b   1.000
_cell.length_c   1.000
_cell.angle_alpha   90.00
_cell.angle_beta   90.00
_cell.angle_gamma   90.00
#
_symmetry.space_group_name_H-M   'P 1'
#
loop_
_entity.id
_entity.type
_entity.pdbx_description
1 polymer ?
#
loop_
_entity_poly.entity_id
_entity_poly.type
_entity_poly.pdbx_seq_one_letter_code
_entity_poly.pdbx_strand_id
1 'polypeptide(L)'
;MNALTNIKLRTYSKQGLWSLFLTCAFPFHLWTLILVFRDVSWVAERTNAWDAVGVAAYGMIFAFVESVLVFLVLVLLGFLTPRQWEVNRRVAFLSLLLLLTTLWGMVSQLFFIWNINLSDGTIRFLAESGHPLRYLYMGSLAVVIPSIVLPVYFFLRSQKMFLFLQELMDRLSLLTVFYLFFDVVGLVIIIVRNIG
;
A
#
# COMPACT_ATOMS: atom_id res chain seq x y z
N MET A 1 9.50 37.97 14.79
CA MET A 1 9.16 37.79 13.36
C MET A 1 9.23 36.34 12.84
N ASN A 2 9.18 35.27 13.66
CA ASN A 2 9.63 33.92 13.24
C ASN A 2 8.67 32.72 13.39
N ALA A 3 7.43 32.90 13.88
CA ALA A 3 6.48 31.78 14.00
C ALA A 3 5.67 31.55 12.71
N LEU A 4 5.17 32.62 12.09
CA LEU A 4 4.33 32.55 10.88
C LEU A 4 5.13 32.16 9.62
N THR A 5 6.40 32.53 9.53
CA THR A 5 7.32 32.09 8.46
C THR A 5 7.64 30.60 8.55
N ASN A 6 7.77 30.04 9.76
CA ASN A 6 7.97 28.61 9.98
C ASN A 6 6.75 27.74 9.63
N ILE A 7 5.52 28.27 9.74
CA ILE A 7 4.30 27.54 9.36
C ILE A 7 4.18 27.44 7.83
N LYS A 8 4.59 28.46 7.07
CA LYS A 8 4.61 28.40 5.59
C LYS A 8 5.65 27.42 5.04
N LEU A 9 6.75 27.18 5.74
CA LEU A 9 7.72 26.13 5.39
C LEU A 9 7.23 24.71 5.73
N ARG A 10 6.10 24.60 6.43
CA ARG A 10 5.56 23.35 6.97
C ARG A 10 4.51 22.70 6.06
N THR A 11 3.95 23.46 5.12
CA THR A 11 2.87 22.99 4.26
C THR A 11 3.46 22.19 3.10
N TYR A 12 3.02 20.93 2.94
CA TYR A 12 3.36 20.14 1.78
C TYR A 12 3.02 20.91 0.51
N SER A 13 3.87 20.81 -0.51
CA SER A 13 3.51 21.31 -1.84
C SER A 13 2.32 20.51 -2.38
N LYS A 14 1.44 21.15 -3.16
CA LYS A 14 0.32 20.46 -3.81
C LYS A 14 0.80 19.25 -4.61
N GLN A 15 1.93 19.41 -5.30
CA GLN A 15 2.59 18.35 -6.05
C GLN A 15 3.09 17.20 -5.16
N GLY A 16 3.65 17.51 -3.98
CA GLY A 16 4.10 16.50 -3.02
C GLY A 16 2.95 15.70 -2.41
N LEU A 17 1.83 16.36 -2.07
CA LEU A 17 0.61 15.69 -1.61
C LEU A 17 0.02 14.80 -2.70
N TRP A 18 -0.02 15.31 -3.94
CA TRP A 18 -0.52 14.55 -5.08
C TRP A 18 0.32 13.31 -5.35
N SER A 19 1.65 13.44 -5.38
CA SER A 19 2.57 12.31 -5.56
C SER A 19 2.46 11.28 -4.42
N LEU A 20 2.32 11.74 -3.18
CA LEU A 20 2.09 10.86 -2.03
C LEU A 20 0.76 10.10 -2.19
N PHE A 21 -0.32 10.78 -2.56
CA PHE A 21 -1.62 10.15 -2.83
C PHE A 21 -1.54 9.10 -3.94
N LEU A 22 -0.90 9.42 -5.07
CA LEU A 22 -0.76 8.47 -6.17
C LEU A 22 0.10 7.26 -5.78
N THR A 23 1.10 7.46 -4.93
CA THR A 23 1.90 6.36 -4.38
C THR A 23 1.09 5.50 -3.41
N CYS A 24 0.15 6.10 -2.65
CA CYS A 24 -0.85 5.39 -1.84
C CYS A 24 -1.77 4.56 -2.72
N ALA A 25 -2.35 5.14 -3.77
CA ALA A 25 -3.33 4.45 -4.60
C ALA A 25 -2.70 3.29 -5.39
N PHE A 26 -1.49 3.43 -5.91
CA PHE A 26 -0.85 2.42 -6.77
C PHE A 26 -0.95 0.97 -6.24
N PRO A 27 -0.40 0.62 -5.07
CA PRO A 27 -0.37 -0.77 -4.60
C PRO A 27 -1.76 -1.35 -4.39
N PHE A 28 -2.72 -0.58 -3.88
CA PHE A 28 -4.09 -1.05 -3.66
C PHE A 28 -4.79 -1.36 -4.98
N HIS A 29 -4.71 -0.46 -5.97
CA HIS A 29 -5.36 -0.69 -7.26
C HIS A 29 -4.69 -1.82 -8.03
N LEU A 30 -3.35 -1.89 -8.02
CA LEU A 30 -2.61 -2.99 -8.63
C LEU A 30 -3.05 -4.33 -8.04
N TRP A 31 -3.10 -4.43 -6.72
CA TRP A 31 -3.46 -5.67 -6.04
C TRP A 31 -4.92 -6.05 -6.27
N THR A 32 -5.84 -5.09 -6.18
CA THR A 32 -7.25 -5.29 -6.49
C THR A 32 -7.45 -5.79 -7.92
N LEU A 33 -6.74 -5.22 -8.91
CA LEU A 33 -6.80 -5.71 -10.28
C LEU A 33 -6.32 -7.15 -10.41
N ILE A 34 -5.22 -7.51 -9.75
CA ILE A 34 -4.73 -8.90 -9.73
C ILE A 34 -5.80 -9.84 -9.18
N LEU A 35 -6.46 -9.49 -8.07
CA LEU A 35 -7.53 -10.29 -7.48
C LEU A 35 -8.77 -10.37 -8.38
N VAL A 36 -9.16 -9.25 -8.99
CA VAL A 36 -10.27 -9.21 -9.95
C VAL A 36 -9.99 -10.15 -11.13
N PHE A 37 -8.81 -10.07 -11.75
CA PHE A 37 -8.47 -10.97 -12.87
C PHE A 37 -8.38 -12.43 -12.47
N ARG A 38 -7.99 -12.72 -11.22
CA ARG A 38 -8.01 -14.08 -10.69
C ARG A 38 -9.44 -14.61 -10.54
N ASP A 39 -10.36 -13.79 -10.07
CA ASP A 39 -11.71 -14.21 -9.68
C ASP A 39 -12.76 -14.02 -10.81
N VAL A 40 -12.46 -13.24 -11.85
CA VAL A 40 -13.41 -12.87 -12.91
C VAL A 40 -13.98 -14.07 -13.66
N SER A 41 -13.16 -15.08 -13.96
CA SER A 41 -13.60 -16.29 -14.68
C SER A 41 -14.62 -17.06 -13.85
N TRP A 42 -14.31 -17.25 -12.56
CA TRP A 42 -15.18 -17.96 -11.62
C TRP A 42 -16.51 -17.23 -11.40
N VAL A 43 -16.49 -15.89 -11.27
CA VAL A 43 -17.72 -15.10 -11.12
C VAL A 43 -18.57 -15.16 -12.40
N ALA A 44 -17.94 -14.99 -13.56
CA ALA A 44 -18.62 -14.99 -14.85
C ALA A 44 -19.29 -16.33 -15.17
N GLU A 45 -18.66 -17.45 -14.81
CA GLU A 45 -19.21 -18.80 -15.00
C GLU A 45 -20.44 -19.09 -14.11
N ARG A 46 -20.50 -18.52 -12.90
CA ARG A 46 -21.57 -18.79 -11.92
C ARG A 46 -22.74 -17.83 -11.98
N THR A 47 -22.57 -16.66 -12.57
CA THR A 47 -23.59 -15.60 -12.60
C THR A 47 -23.82 -15.14 -14.04
N ASN A 48 -23.11 -14.10 -14.47
CA ASN A 48 -22.99 -13.64 -15.85
C ASN A 48 -21.79 -12.68 -15.94
N ALA A 49 -21.39 -12.31 -17.15
CA ALA A 49 -20.27 -11.39 -17.37
C ALA A 49 -20.51 -9.98 -16.79
N TRP A 50 -21.77 -9.53 -16.75
CA TRP A 50 -22.11 -8.20 -16.25
C TRP A 50 -21.97 -8.08 -14.72
N ASP A 51 -22.30 -9.15 -14.01
CA ASP A 51 -22.11 -9.28 -12.58
C ASP A 51 -20.62 -9.30 -12.23
N ALA A 52 -19.81 -10.00 -13.02
CA ALA A 52 -18.35 -10.01 -12.87
C ALA A 52 -17.75 -8.60 -13.05
N VAL A 53 -18.21 -7.84 -14.06
CA VAL A 53 -17.80 -6.44 -14.27
C VAL A 53 -18.22 -5.56 -13.08
N GLY A 54 -19.41 -5.78 -12.52
CA GLY A 54 -19.84 -5.06 -11.33
C GLY A 54 -19.00 -5.36 -10.09
N VAL A 55 -18.66 -6.63 -9.85
CA VAL A 55 -17.75 -7.01 -8.75
C VAL A 55 -16.39 -6.33 -8.91
N ALA A 56 -15.86 -6.28 -10.13
CA ALA A 56 -14.64 -5.53 -10.43
C ALA A 56 -14.79 -4.04 -10.12
N ALA A 57 -15.89 -3.41 -10.54
CA ALA A 57 -16.18 -2.00 -10.26
C ALA A 57 -16.26 -1.70 -8.76
N TYR A 58 -16.92 -2.57 -7.98
CA TYR A 58 -16.95 -2.43 -6.51
C TYR A 58 -15.56 -2.56 -5.91
N GLY A 59 -14.78 -3.54 -6.35
CA GLY A 59 -13.39 -3.72 -5.91
C GLY A 59 -12.55 -2.47 -6.14
N MET A 60 -12.65 -1.85 -7.31
CA MET A 60 -11.91 -0.62 -7.63
C MET A 60 -12.32 0.56 -6.73
N ILE A 61 -13.63 0.76 -6.50
CA ILE A 61 -14.08 1.82 -5.56
C ILE A 61 -13.58 1.56 -4.13
N PHE A 62 -13.59 0.31 -3.67
CA PHE A 62 -13.03 -0.02 -2.37
C PHE A 62 -11.53 0.30 -2.31
N ALA A 63 -10.76 -0.06 -3.35
CA ALA A 63 -9.34 0.27 -3.44
C ALA A 63 -9.10 1.79 -3.41
N PHE A 64 -9.95 2.56 -4.10
CA PHE A 64 -9.92 4.03 -4.05
C PHE A 64 -10.15 4.55 -2.63
N VAL A 65 -11.21 4.10 -1.94
CA VAL A 65 -11.50 4.53 -0.57
C VAL A 65 -10.37 4.15 0.39
N GLU A 66 -9.85 2.93 0.32
CA GLU A 66 -8.70 2.48 1.12
C GLU A 66 -7.47 3.37 0.88
N SER A 67 -7.19 3.72 -0.38
CA SER A 67 -6.06 4.59 -0.71
C SER A 67 -6.21 6.00 -0.13
N VAL A 68 -7.43 6.55 -0.10
CA VAL A 68 -7.73 7.85 0.53
C VAL A 68 -7.52 7.76 2.04
N LEU A 69 -8.01 6.70 2.68
CA LEU A 69 -7.84 6.50 4.13
C LEU A 69 -6.35 6.38 4.51
N VAL A 70 -5.60 5.57 3.77
CA VAL A 70 -4.16 5.39 3.99
C VAL A 70 -3.40 6.68 3.73
N PHE A 71 -3.76 7.42 2.67
CA PHE A 71 -3.19 8.74 2.39
C PHE A 71 -3.39 9.70 3.56
N LEU A 72 -4.60 9.76 4.14
CA LEU A 72 -4.87 10.60 5.31
C LEU A 72 -4.00 10.20 6.50
N VAL A 73 -3.85 8.90 6.76
CA VAL A 73 -2.96 8.40 7.81
C VAL A 73 -1.50 8.80 7.55
N LEU A 74 -1.01 8.69 6.31
CA LEU A 74 0.35 9.11 5.97
C LEU A 74 0.57 10.61 6.11
N VAL A 75 -0.42 11.44 5.74
CA VAL A 75 -0.36 12.89 5.96
C VAL A 75 -0.26 13.19 7.45
N LEU A 76 -1.02 12.48 8.29
CA LEU A 76 -0.94 12.61 9.75
C LEU A 76 0.43 12.17 10.29
N LEU A 77 0.95 11.03 9.84
CA LEU A 77 2.29 10.55 10.18
C LEU A 77 3.38 11.51 9.69
N GLY A 78 3.13 12.20 8.59
CA GLY A 78 3.97 13.27 8.07
C GLY A 78 4.26 14.38 9.08
N PHE A 79 3.32 14.68 9.98
CA PHE A 79 3.54 15.65 11.06
C PHE A 79 4.49 15.15 12.16
N LEU A 80 4.70 13.84 12.27
CA LEU A 80 5.65 13.22 13.21
C LEU A 80 7.07 13.15 12.64
N THR A 81 7.26 13.35 11.33
CA THR A 81 8.58 13.31 10.70
C THR A 81 9.48 14.48 11.14
N PRO A 82 10.82 14.31 11.16
CA PRO A 82 11.74 15.35 11.62
C PRO A 82 11.57 16.67 10.86
N ARG A 83 11.47 17.76 11.61
CA ARG A 83 11.23 19.12 11.06
C ARG A 83 12.35 19.62 10.16
N GLN A 84 13.55 19.09 10.30
CA GLN A 84 14.73 19.46 9.52
C GLN A 84 14.74 18.87 8.11
N TRP A 85 13.84 17.94 7.79
CA TRP A 85 13.82 17.34 6.45
C TRP A 85 13.11 18.22 5.44
N GLU A 86 13.65 18.27 4.22
CA GLU A 86 12.99 18.88 3.07
C GLU A 86 11.69 18.13 2.73
N VAL A 87 10.72 18.85 2.14
CA VAL A 87 9.40 18.30 1.79
C VAL A 87 9.51 17.06 0.91
N ASN A 88 10.35 17.11 -0.13
CA ASN A 88 10.57 15.98 -1.04
C ASN A 88 11.14 14.75 -0.32
N ARG A 89 12.05 14.97 0.64
CA ARG A 89 12.64 13.88 1.43
C ARG A 89 11.63 13.24 2.38
N ARG A 90 10.73 14.04 2.98
CA ARG A 90 9.64 13.51 3.81
C ARG A 90 8.67 12.68 2.99
N VAL A 91 8.25 13.19 1.82
CA VAL A 91 7.34 12.47 0.92
C VAL A 91 7.97 11.14 0.48
N ALA A 92 9.23 11.15 0.03
CA ALA A 92 9.94 9.92 -0.35
C ALA A 92 10.07 8.91 0.80
N PHE A 93 10.31 9.39 2.03
CA PHE A 93 10.37 8.52 3.21
C PHE A 93 9.01 7.88 3.54
N LEU A 94 7.93 8.67 3.52
CA LEU A 94 6.58 8.15 3.78
C LEU A 94 6.16 7.15 2.70
N SER A 95 6.48 7.44 1.43
CA SER A 95 6.27 6.51 0.33
C SER A 95 7.07 5.21 0.49
N LEU A 96 8.33 5.27 0.96
CA LEU A 96 9.10 4.07 1.27
C LEU A 96 8.42 3.22 2.34
N LEU A 97 8.01 3.83 3.45
CA LEU A 97 7.33 3.12 4.54
C LEU A 97 6.04 2.47 4.04
N LEU A 98 5.24 3.22 3.29
CA LEU A 98 4.04 2.72 2.67
C LEU A 98 4.34 1.52 1.76
N LEU A 99 5.29 1.64 0.83
CA LEU A 99 5.63 0.57 -0.10
C LEU A 99 6.04 -0.71 0.64
N LEU A 100 6.86 -0.58 1.69
CA LEU A 100 7.24 -1.71 2.54
C LEU A 100 6.02 -2.33 3.24
N THR A 101 5.14 -1.52 3.81
CA THR A 101 3.92 -2.02 4.47
C THR A 101 2.97 -2.68 3.48
N THR A 102 2.77 -2.10 2.30
CA THR A 102 1.91 -2.68 1.26
C THR A 102 2.49 -3.97 0.70
N LEU A 103 3.82 -4.06 0.55
CA LEU A 103 4.48 -5.29 0.12
C LEU A 103 4.24 -6.41 1.14
N TRP A 104 4.37 -6.11 2.43
CA TRP A 104 4.04 -7.06 3.50
C TRP A 104 2.57 -7.48 3.48
N GLY A 105 1.65 -6.53 3.25
CA GLY A 105 0.22 -6.82 3.09
C GLY A 105 -0.07 -7.77 1.93
N MET A 106 0.51 -7.49 0.76
CA MET A 106 0.38 -8.34 -0.44
C MET A 106 0.96 -9.74 -0.20
N VAL A 107 2.16 -9.82 0.38
CA VAL A 107 2.81 -11.10 0.71
C VAL A 107 1.96 -11.90 1.69
N SER A 108 1.40 -11.25 2.72
CA SER A 108 0.52 -11.91 3.68
C SER A 108 -0.75 -12.46 3.03
N GLN A 109 -1.38 -11.69 2.12
CA GLN A 109 -2.53 -12.19 1.38
C GLN A 109 -2.15 -13.31 0.42
N LEU A 110 -0.98 -13.24 -0.21
CA LEU A 110 -0.49 -14.28 -1.11
C LEU A 110 -0.27 -15.61 -0.38
N PHE A 111 0.33 -15.59 0.81
CA PHE A 111 0.46 -16.77 1.67
C PHE A 111 -0.89 -17.38 2.02
N PHE A 112 -1.89 -16.55 2.32
CA PHE A 112 -3.25 -16.99 2.60
C PHE A 112 -3.90 -17.64 1.36
N ILE A 113 -3.78 -17.02 0.19
CA ILE A 113 -4.34 -17.51 -1.08
C ILE A 113 -3.73 -18.85 -1.49
N TRP A 114 -2.42 -19.01 -1.32
CA TRP A 114 -1.72 -20.26 -1.61
C TRP A 114 -1.88 -21.34 -0.53
N ASN A 115 -2.65 -21.04 0.53
CA ASN A 115 -2.86 -21.95 1.65
C ASN A 115 -1.53 -22.52 2.20
N ILE A 116 -0.50 -21.67 2.24
CA ILE A 116 0.83 -22.06 2.73
C ILE A 116 0.73 -22.12 4.25
N ASN A 117 0.66 -23.34 4.75
CA ASN A 117 0.67 -23.62 6.17
C ASN A 117 2.08 -23.95 6.65
N LEU A 118 2.30 -23.83 7.96
CA LEU A 118 3.56 -24.25 8.57
C LEU A 118 3.78 -25.75 8.33
N SER A 119 5.02 -26.14 8.06
CA SER A 119 5.35 -27.55 7.87
C SER A 119 5.08 -28.36 9.15
N ASP A 120 4.71 -29.63 9.01
CA ASP A 120 4.43 -30.51 10.15
C ASP A 120 5.60 -30.59 11.14
N GLY A 121 6.84 -30.54 10.65
CA GLY A 121 8.04 -30.52 11.49
C GLY A 121 8.15 -29.24 12.33
N THR A 122 7.78 -28.09 11.76
CA THR A 122 7.72 -26.83 12.49
C THR A 122 6.61 -26.85 13.54
N ILE A 123 5.43 -27.38 13.20
CA ILE A 123 4.31 -27.51 14.14
C ILE A 123 4.68 -28.40 15.33
N ARG A 124 5.33 -29.54 15.08
CA ARG A 124 5.80 -30.44 16.15
C ARG A 124 6.86 -29.78 17.04
N PHE A 125 7.87 -29.14 16.44
CA PHE A 125 8.87 -28.37 17.19
C PHE A 125 8.22 -27.31 18.08
N LEU A 126 7.23 -26.57 17.56
CA LEU A 126 6.50 -25.58 18.34
C LEU A 126 5.66 -26.21 19.46
N ALA A 127 5.00 -27.34 19.21
CA ALA A 127 4.22 -28.06 20.21
C ALA A 127 5.09 -28.58 21.35
N GLU A 128 6.30 -29.06 21.05
CA GLU A 128 7.27 -29.57 22.02
C GLU A 128 7.97 -28.45 22.81
N SER A 129 8.04 -27.24 22.26
CA SER A 129 8.81 -26.12 22.83
C SER A 129 8.20 -25.48 24.10
N GLY A 130 7.02 -25.91 24.54
CA GLY A 130 6.31 -25.41 25.74
C GLY A 130 5.76 -23.97 25.65
N HIS A 131 6.35 -23.13 24.79
CA HIS A 131 5.96 -21.73 24.57
C HIS A 131 5.90 -21.38 23.07
N PRO A 132 5.00 -22.02 22.30
CA PRO A 132 4.94 -21.89 20.84
C PRO A 132 4.80 -20.44 20.36
N LEU A 133 3.97 -19.64 21.04
CA LEU A 133 3.74 -18.24 20.68
C LEU A 133 5.04 -17.41 20.71
N ARG A 134 5.92 -17.66 21.68
CA ARG A 134 7.16 -16.88 21.82
C ARG A 134 8.08 -17.11 20.62
N TYR A 135 8.21 -18.35 20.16
CA TYR A 135 9.02 -18.67 18.99
C TYR A 135 8.42 -18.11 17.69
N LEU A 136 7.09 -18.13 17.53
CA LEU A 136 6.44 -17.47 16.40
C LEU A 136 6.68 -15.95 16.39
N TYR A 137 6.52 -15.29 17.55
CA TYR A 137 6.78 -13.86 17.65
C TYR A 137 8.26 -13.51 17.45
N MET A 138 9.18 -14.31 18.00
CA MET A 138 10.61 -14.10 17.77
C MET A 138 11.00 -14.31 16.31
N GLY A 139 10.50 -15.36 15.68
CA GLY A 139 10.74 -15.63 14.26
C GLY A 139 10.18 -14.54 13.35
N SER A 140 8.93 -14.13 13.57
CA SER A 140 8.31 -13.04 12.81
C SER A 140 9.04 -11.71 13.01
N LEU A 141 9.40 -11.34 14.25
CA LEU A 141 10.20 -10.14 14.52
C LEU A 141 11.58 -10.20 13.86
N ALA A 142 12.24 -11.35 13.88
CA ALA A 142 13.54 -11.54 13.24
C ALA A 142 13.49 -11.35 11.72
N VAL A 143 12.34 -11.53 11.07
CA VAL A 143 12.16 -11.27 9.63
C VAL A 143 11.68 -9.84 9.38
N VAL A 144 10.68 -9.38 10.14
CA VAL A 144 10.05 -8.07 9.94
C VAL A 144 11.02 -6.93 10.26
N ILE A 145 11.75 -7.01 11.38
CA ILE A 145 12.65 -5.93 11.81
C ILE A 145 13.72 -5.64 10.75
N PRO A 146 14.51 -6.61 10.26
CA PRO A 146 15.50 -6.34 9.23
C PRO A 146 14.88 -5.84 7.92
N SER A 147 13.70 -6.38 7.54
CA SER A 147 13.03 -5.98 6.30
C SER A 147 12.59 -4.51 6.27
N ILE A 148 12.32 -3.91 7.44
CA ILE A 148 11.95 -2.49 7.56
C ILE A 148 13.18 -1.64 7.88
N VAL A 149 14.00 -2.06 8.84
CA VAL A 149 15.14 -1.29 9.33
C VAL A 149 16.22 -1.14 8.26
N LEU A 150 16.52 -2.18 7.47
CA LEU A 150 17.56 -2.10 6.46
C LEU A 150 17.23 -1.07 5.37
N PRO A 151 16.06 -1.10 4.69
CA PRO A 151 15.73 -0.10 3.67
C PRO A 151 15.66 1.32 4.24
N VAL A 152 15.10 1.48 5.45
CA VAL A 152 15.05 2.78 6.14
C VAL A 152 16.45 3.30 6.43
N TYR A 153 17.34 2.47 6.94
CA TYR A 153 18.73 2.83 7.20
C TYR A 153 19.46 3.24 5.91
N PHE A 154 19.31 2.47 4.84
CA PHE A 154 19.89 2.79 3.54
C PHE A 154 19.34 4.11 2.98
N PHE A 155 18.05 4.38 3.12
CA PHE A 155 17.44 5.64 2.70
C PHE A 155 18.00 6.85 3.45
N LEU A 156 18.19 6.73 4.76
CA LEU A 156 18.70 7.84 5.57
C LEU A 156 20.17 8.16 5.24
N ARG A 157 20.96 7.15 4.88
CA ARG A 157 22.40 7.29 4.63
C ARG A 157 22.77 7.53 3.16
N SER A 158 21.98 7.04 2.21
CA SER A 158 22.32 7.02 0.78
C SER A 158 21.46 7.97 -0.03
N GLN A 159 22.10 9.00 -0.61
CA GLN A 159 21.44 9.89 -1.58
C GLN A 159 20.97 9.13 -2.83
N LYS A 160 21.66 8.05 -3.21
CA LYS A 160 21.26 7.20 -4.34
C LYS A 160 19.89 6.55 -4.11
N MET A 161 19.64 6.08 -2.89
CA MET A 161 18.36 5.46 -2.52
C MET A 161 17.21 6.49 -2.54
N PHE A 162 17.49 7.72 -2.12
CA PHE A 162 16.53 8.82 -2.22
C PHE A 162 16.16 9.13 -3.69
N LEU A 163 17.15 9.27 -4.56
CA LEU A 163 16.92 9.52 -6.00
C LEU A 163 16.17 8.37 -6.67
N PHE A 164 16.55 7.12 -6.35
CA PHE A 164 15.85 5.92 -6.84
C PHE A 164 14.36 5.94 -6.45
N LEU A 165 14.04 6.28 -5.19
CA LEU A 165 12.66 6.36 -4.76
C LEU A 165 11.89 7.50 -5.43
N GLN A 166 12.51 8.65 -5.67
CA GLN A 166 11.85 9.72 -6.43
C GLN A 166 11.51 9.26 -7.85
N GLU A 167 12.46 8.63 -8.54
CA GLU A 167 12.22 8.09 -9.88
C GLU A 167 11.15 7.00 -9.89
N LEU A 168 11.17 6.11 -8.89
CA LEU A 168 10.14 5.10 -8.71
C LEU A 168 8.77 5.75 -8.52
N MET A 169 8.66 6.75 -7.64
CA MET A 169 7.42 7.47 -7.38
C MET A 169 6.89 8.18 -8.63
N ASP A 170 7.75 8.80 -9.44
CA ASP A 170 7.34 9.46 -10.67
C ASP A 170 6.76 8.46 -11.67
N ARG A 171 7.41 7.29 -11.82
CA ARG A 171 6.91 6.20 -12.67
C ARG A 171 5.59 5.64 -12.15
N LEU A 172 5.51 5.32 -10.86
CA LEU A 172 4.28 4.80 -10.24
C LEU A 172 3.13 5.79 -10.35
N SER A 173 3.40 7.08 -10.16
CA SER A 173 2.41 8.14 -10.29
C SER A 173 1.77 8.17 -11.67
N LEU A 174 2.57 7.98 -12.73
CA LEU A 174 2.07 7.92 -14.10
C LEU A 174 1.12 6.71 -14.29
N LEU A 175 1.49 5.53 -13.79
CA LEU A 175 0.62 4.36 -13.84
C LEU A 175 -0.67 4.54 -13.05
N THR A 176 -0.62 5.16 -11.86
CA THR A 176 -1.80 5.33 -11.00
C THR A 176 -2.88 6.20 -11.63
N VAL A 177 -2.50 7.19 -12.45
CA VAL A 177 -3.49 8.03 -13.15
C VAL A 177 -4.42 7.18 -14.03
N PHE A 178 -3.91 6.11 -14.64
CA PHE A 178 -4.75 5.16 -15.38
C PHE A 178 -5.70 4.38 -14.46
N TYR A 179 -5.30 4.06 -13.24
CA TYR A 179 -6.17 3.40 -12.27
C TYR A 179 -7.32 4.31 -11.80
N LEU A 180 -7.05 5.60 -11.59
CA LEU A 180 -8.10 6.57 -11.25
C LEU A 180 -9.16 6.70 -12.35
N PHE A 181 -8.78 6.53 -13.62
CA PHE A 181 -9.76 6.47 -14.71
C PHE A 181 -10.70 5.26 -14.56
N PHE A 182 -10.18 4.09 -14.17
CA PHE A 182 -11.01 2.92 -13.89
C PHE A 182 -11.96 3.13 -12.70
N ASP A 183 -11.57 3.92 -11.69
CA ASP A 183 -12.47 4.25 -10.58
C ASP A 183 -13.66 5.08 -11.03
N VAL A 184 -13.44 6.07 -11.91
CA VAL A 184 -14.52 6.87 -12.49
C VAL A 184 -15.47 5.99 -13.30
N VAL A 185 -14.93 5.09 -14.13
CA VAL A 185 -15.73 4.12 -14.89
C VAL A 185 -16.50 3.19 -13.94
N GLY A 186 -15.85 2.67 -12.90
CA GLY A 186 -16.49 1.81 -11.90
C GLY A 186 -17.63 2.50 -11.16
N LEU A 187 -17.46 3.77 -10.82
CA LEU A 187 -18.50 4.61 -10.21
C LEU A 187 -19.69 4.82 -11.13
N VAL A 188 -19.47 5.07 -12.43
CA VAL A 188 -20.55 5.15 -13.42
C VAL A 188 -21.30 3.81 -13.51
N ILE A 189 -20.58 2.68 -13.58
CA ILE A 189 -21.19 1.34 -13.63
C ILE A 189 -22.08 1.10 -12.41
N ILE A 190 -21.61 1.43 -11.21
CA ILE A 190 -22.37 1.23 -9.97
C ILE A 190 -23.61 2.11 -9.93
N ILE A 191 -23.51 3.37 -10.35
CA ILE A 191 -24.66 4.28 -10.44
C ILE A 191 -25.72 3.71 -11.39
N VAL A 192 -25.32 3.28 -12.59
CA VAL A 192 -26.24 2.71 -13.59
C VAL A 192 -26.93 1.46 -13.05
N ARG A 193 -26.20 0.59 -12.34
CA ARG A 193 -26.77 -0.64 -11.75
C ARG A 193 -27.72 -0.41 -10.58
N ASN A 194 -27.60 0.71 -9.86
CA ASN A 194 -28.42 0.99 -8.68
C ASN A 194 -29.66 1.85 -9.00
N ILE A 195 -29.69 2.50 -10.17
CA ILE A 195 -30.81 3.34 -10.62
C ILE A 195 -31.73 2.61 -11.60
N GLY A 196 -31.21 1.67 -12.40
CA GLY A 196 -31.98 0.84 -13.34
C GLY A 196 -32.41 -0.48 -12.73
#